data_AF-A0A7C6AYB6-F1
#
_entry.id   AF-A0A7C6AYB6-F1
#
_cell.length_a   1.000
_cell.length_b   1.000
_cell.length_c   1.000
_cell.angle_alpha   90.00
_cell.angle_beta   90.00
_cell.angle_gamma   90.00
#
_symmetry.space_group_name_H-M   'P 1'
#
loop_
_entity.id
_entity.type
_entity.pdbx_description
1 polymer ?
#
loop_
_entity_poly.entity_id
_entity_poly.type
_entity_poly.pdbx_seq_one_letter_code
_entity_poly.pdbx_strand_id
1 'polypeptide(L)'
;MLRITGMTSTPLRHLERPARRVRRATLDYPSRFRGHDKRAPPTARHLACKSAAHKPSLARSKGWCRMSLKDLTACAIGSSPIWHNGDDMFTCPRCRQPLEKRARDGASFFACPGCGGMAVGWSVVRRQVPSAVANDLWQQARRESRREGATCPACRRNMALVGITAATGHVFLDLCPTCYLAWFDAAEWDLVPKQPAKPEESELSPQAREAVAIAEVTRLQERDELAPDVPDQPWQWIPGVLELPVEFGGPSLRCWPWLTWVLVALCCVIYALTFRDIPTYAQELGFIPREAFRYGG
;
A
#
# COMPACT_ATOMS: atom_id res chain seq x y z
N MET A 1 -23.84 -72.63 28.57
CA MET A 1 -23.39 -72.49 27.17
C MET A 1 -24.46 -71.72 26.40
N LEU A 2 -24.32 -70.40 26.23
CA LEU A 2 -25.22 -69.60 25.41
C LEU A 2 -24.43 -68.98 24.25
N ARG A 3 -24.93 -69.22 23.02
CA ARG A 3 -24.46 -68.70 21.74
C ARG A 3 -24.70 -67.19 21.67
N ILE A 4 -23.66 -66.44 21.32
CA ILE A 4 -23.74 -65.01 20.98
C ILE A 4 -24.09 -64.91 19.49
N THR A 5 -25.24 -64.30 19.20
CA THR A 5 -25.71 -63.97 17.85
C THR A 5 -25.37 -62.51 17.49
N GLY A 6 -24.78 -62.32 16.31
CA GLY A 6 -25.09 -61.22 15.40
C GLY A 6 -24.41 -59.87 15.61
N MET A 7 -23.23 -59.67 15.00
CA MET A 7 -22.77 -58.34 14.56
C MET A 7 -23.18 -58.17 13.09
N THR A 8 -24.16 -57.31 12.82
CA THR A 8 -24.47 -56.83 11.47
C THR A 8 -23.65 -55.58 11.17
N SER A 9 -22.81 -55.69 10.15
CA SER A 9 -22.03 -54.59 9.58
C SER A 9 -22.95 -53.60 8.86
N THR A 10 -22.81 -52.32 9.17
CA THR A 10 -23.47 -51.23 8.45
C THR A 10 -22.52 -50.69 7.39
N PRO A 11 -22.86 -50.67 6.09
CA PRO A 11 -21.98 -50.12 5.07
C PRO A 11 -22.05 -48.58 5.06
N LEU A 12 -20.87 -47.95 5.11
CA LEU A 12 -20.65 -46.53 4.88
C LEU A 12 -21.16 -46.17 3.47
N ARG A 13 -22.25 -45.40 3.41
CA ARG A 13 -22.71 -44.76 2.16
C ARG A 13 -21.75 -43.63 1.82
N HIS A 14 -21.05 -43.77 0.70
CA HIS A 14 -20.41 -42.67 -0.02
C HIS A 14 -21.46 -41.58 -0.32
N LEU A 15 -21.26 -40.41 0.27
CA LEU A 15 -21.96 -39.18 -0.09
C LEU A 15 -21.36 -38.64 -1.38
N GLU A 16 -21.92 -39.07 -2.52
CA GLU A 16 -21.73 -38.39 -3.80
C GLU A 16 -22.32 -36.97 -3.71
N ARG A 17 -21.46 -35.96 -3.78
CA ARG A 17 -21.88 -34.55 -3.90
C ARG A 17 -22.35 -34.31 -5.34
N PRO A 18 -23.56 -33.76 -5.57
CA PRO A 18 -23.98 -33.42 -6.92
C PRO A 18 -23.19 -32.20 -7.44
N ALA A 19 -22.75 -32.30 -8.70
CA ALA A 19 -22.08 -31.23 -9.43
C ALA A 19 -22.94 -29.96 -9.44
N ARG A 20 -22.49 -28.92 -8.75
CA ARG A 20 -23.13 -27.61 -8.74
C ARG A 20 -22.80 -26.91 -10.06
N ARG A 21 -23.80 -26.83 -10.94
CA ARG A 21 -23.75 -26.08 -12.20
C ARG A 21 -23.56 -24.59 -11.89
N VAL A 22 -22.32 -24.10 -11.98
CA VAL A 22 -22.01 -22.66 -11.89
C VAL A 22 -22.64 -21.98 -13.11
N ARG A 23 -23.64 -21.12 -12.86
CA ARG A 23 -24.14 -20.21 -13.89
C ARG A 23 -23.03 -19.19 -14.18
N ARG A 24 -22.52 -19.16 -15.41
CA ARG A 24 -21.72 -18.02 -15.92
C ARG A 24 -22.57 -16.77 -15.80
N ALA A 25 -22.27 -15.93 -14.82
CA ALA A 25 -22.62 -14.52 -14.89
C ALA A 25 -21.57 -13.85 -15.78
N THR A 26 -21.97 -13.45 -16.98
CA THR A 26 -21.19 -12.55 -17.82
C THR A 26 -21.10 -11.21 -17.10
N LEU A 27 -19.94 -10.92 -16.51
CA LEU A 27 -19.61 -9.61 -15.97
C LEU A 27 -19.35 -8.67 -17.16
N ASP A 28 -20.38 -7.93 -17.54
CA ASP A 28 -20.26 -6.75 -18.39
C ASP A 28 -19.36 -5.71 -17.69
N TYR A 29 -18.18 -5.48 -18.24
CA TYR A 29 -17.27 -4.43 -17.79
C TYR A 29 -17.43 -3.22 -18.72
N PRO A 30 -18.08 -2.11 -18.28
CA PRO A 30 -18.13 -0.91 -19.10
C PRO A 30 -16.78 -0.19 -19.04
N SER A 31 -15.97 -0.36 -20.09
CA SER A 31 -14.73 0.37 -20.32
C SER A 31 -15.00 1.87 -20.46
N ARG A 32 -14.75 2.63 -19.39
CA ARG A 32 -14.84 4.11 -19.38
C ARG A 32 -13.45 4.71 -19.62
N PHE A 33 -12.91 4.55 -20.83
CA PHE A 33 -11.76 5.30 -21.28
C PHE A 33 -12.19 6.73 -21.62
N ARG A 34 -11.97 7.66 -20.69
CA ARG A 34 -12.08 9.10 -20.94
C ARG A 34 -10.76 9.58 -21.54
N GLY A 35 -10.74 9.80 -22.85
CA GLY A 35 -9.61 10.41 -23.55
C GLY A 35 -9.39 11.84 -23.08
N HIS A 36 -8.20 12.14 -22.59
CA HIS A 36 -7.73 13.50 -22.37
C HIS A 36 -6.96 13.96 -23.62
N ASP A 37 -7.58 14.90 -24.33
CA ASP A 37 -6.97 15.70 -25.40
C ASP A 37 -5.72 16.42 -24.87
N LYS A 38 -4.56 16.12 -25.45
CA LYS A 38 -3.35 16.95 -25.33
C LYS A 38 -3.28 17.88 -26.55
N ARG A 39 -3.82 19.09 -26.41
CA ARG A 39 -3.43 20.21 -27.27
C ARG A 39 -2.52 21.14 -26.47
N ALA A 40 -1.23 21.08 -26.80
CA ALA A 40 -0.27 22.12 -26.45
C ALA A 40 -0.41 23.30 -27.44
N PRO A 41 -0.24 24.55 -27.00
CA PRO A 41 0.13 25.66 -27.88
C PRO A 41 1.64 25.97 -27.81
N PRO A 42 2.18 26.67 -28.83
CA PRO A 42 3.59 26.68 -29.15
C PRO A 42 4.41 27.76 -28.42
N THR A 43 5.71 27.55 -28.53
CA THR A 43 6.90 28.31 -28.13
C THR A 43 6.91 29.82 -28.42
N ALA A 44 7.46 30.58 -27.45
CA ALA A 44 8.36 31.72 -27.60
C ALA A 44 8.83 32.15 -26.18
N ARG A 45 9.99 32.74 -25.89
CA ARG A 45 11.36 32.85 -26.43
C ARG A 45 12.10 33.78 -25.42
N HIS A 46 13.37 33.48 -25.08
CA HIS A 46 14.35 34.34 -24.37
C HIS A 46 14.02 34.73 -22.90
N LEU A 47 14.92 34.64 -21.92
CA LEU A 47 16.27 35.22 -21.87
C LEU A 47 17.23 34.34 -21.04
N ALA A 48 18.48 34.32 -21.52
CA ALA A 48 19.63 33.76 -20.85
C ALA A 48 20.03 34.56 -19.61
N CYS A 49 20.50 33.88 -18.57
CA CYS A 49 21.50 34.44 -17.68
C CYS A 49 22.50 33.35 -17.29
N LYS A 50 23.75 33.58 -17.68
CA LYS A 50 24.93 32.77 -17.37
C LYS A 50 25.24 32.92 -15.88
N SER A 51 25.60 31.83 -15.19
CA SER A 51 26.84 31.81 -14.40
C SER A 51 27.11 30.47 -13.70
N ALA A 52 28.40 30.13 -13.74
CA ALA A 52 29.18 29.38 -12.75
C ALA A 52 28.87 27.89 -12.52
N ALA A 53 29.67 27.08 -13.22
CA ALA A 53 29.98 25.71 -12.88
C ALA A 53 30.74 25.61 -11.54
N HIS A 54 30.27 24.74 -10.65
CA HIS A 54 31.10 24.09 -9.64
C HIS A 54 30.73 22.60 -9.58
N LYS A 55 31.61 21.75 -10.10
CA LYS A 55 31.64 20.30 -9.83
C LYS A 55 32.15 20.08 -8.41
N PRO A 56 31.65 19.06 -7.72
CA PRO A 56 32.55 18.16 -7.01
C PRO A 56 32.39 16.71 -7.48
N SER A 57 33.53 16.05 -7.45
CA SER A 57 33.82 14.69 -7.87
C SER A 57 33.06 13.63 -7.08
N LEU A 58 32.46 12.67 -7.80
CA LEU A 58 32.08 11.38 -7.25
C LEU A 58 33.33 10.56 -6.92
N ALA A 59 33.67 10.48 -5.63
CA ALA A 59 34.54 9.43 -5.11
C ALA A 59 33.69 8.18 -4.83
N ARG A 60 34.00 7.10 -5.54
CA ARG A 60 33.53 5.74 -5.28
C ARG A 60 34.01 5.27 -3.90
N SER A 61 33.10 4.82 -3.05
CA SER A 61 33.42 3.82 -2.03
C SER A 61 32.38 2.70 -2.07
N LYS A 62 32.84 1.55 -2.56
CA LYS A 62 32.14 0.27 -2.49
C LYS A 62 32.19 -0.22 -1.04
N GLY A 63 31.05 -0.55 -0.47
CA GLY A 63 30.91 -1.23 0.80
C GLY A 63 29.56 -1.92 0.86
N TRP A 64 29.44 -3.08 0.22
CA TRP A 64 28.25 -3.92 0.30
C TRP A 64 28.26 -4.64 1.66
N CYS A 65 27.51 -4.12 2.62
CA CYS A 65 27.19 -4.87 3.83
C CYS A 65 26.17 -5.96 3.51
N ARG A 66 26.61 -7.20 3.75
CA ARG A 66 25.84 -8.44 3.68
C ARG A 66 24.87 -8.47 4.88
N MET A 67 23.61 -8.06 4.69
CA MET A 67 22.58 -8.23 5.73
C MET A 67 21.86 -9.57 5.56
N SER A 68 21.78 -10.29 6.67
CA SER A 68 21.17 -11.60 6.85
C SER A 68 19.65 -11.50 6.87
N LEU A 69 18.95 -12.48 6.29
CA LEU A 69 17.49 -12.55 6.20
C LEU A 69 16.74 -12.70 7.54
N LYS A 70 17.45 -12.73 8.68
CA LYS A 70 16.84 -12.89 10.01
C LYS A 70 16.50 -11.57 10.72
N ASP A 71 16.93 -10.43 10.19
CA ASP A 71 16.68 -9.11 10.82
C ASP A 71 15.44 -8.37 10.24
N LEU A 72 14.70 -8.99 9.31
CA LEU A 72 13.59 -8.35 8.59
C LEU A 72 12.23 -8.42 9.32
N THR A 73 12.15 -9.04 10.51
CA THR A 73 10.86 -9.29 11.19
C THR A 73 10.55 -8.34 12.36
N ALA A 74 11.33 -7.26 12.54
CA ALA A 74 11.14 -6.32 13.66
C ALA A 74 10.82 -4.86 13.25
N CYS A 75 10.55 -4.58 11.97
CA CYS A 75 10.43 -3.20 11.47
C CYS A 75 9.03 -2.81 10.93
N ALA A 76 7.96 -3.42 11.45
CA ALA A 76 6.59 -3.15 11.00
C ALA A 76 5.69 -2.48 12.06
N ILE A 77 6.27 -1.77 13.04
CA ILE A 77 5.51 -0.92 13.97
C ILE A 77 6.29 0.37 14.21
N GLY A 78 5.74 1.49 13.74
CA GLY A 78 6.11 2.81 14.25
C GLY A 78 7.06 3.65 13.39
N SER A 79 6.67 4.00 12.17
CA SER A 79 7.19 5.22 11.52
C SER A 79 6.30 6.40 11.91
N SER A 80 6.46 6.86 13.16
CA SER A 80 6.13 8.24 13.52
C SER A 80 6.93 9.18 12.60
N PRO A 81 6.36 10.30 12.14
CA PRO A 81 7.15 11.28 11.40
C PRO A 81 8.32 11.71 12.27
N ILE A 82 9.51 11.54 11.70
CA ILE A 82 10.82 11.79 12.28
C ILE A 82 10.85 13.26 12.75
N TRP A 83 10.70 13.48 14.05
CA TRP A 83 11.21 14.69 14.68
C TRP A 83 12.70 14.45 14.84
N HIS A 84 13.50 15.07 13.98
CA HIS A 84 14.94 15.05 14.13
C HIS A 84 15.32 15.50 15.55
N ASN A 85 16.10 14.68 16.25
CA ASN A 85 16.81 15.05 17.46
C ASN A 85 17.80 16.17 17.10
N GLY A 86 17.34 17.41 17.20
CA GLY A 86 18.14 18.61 17.28
C GLY A 86 17.36 19.54 18.19
N ASP A 87 18.04 20.24 19.08
CA ASP A 87 17.47 21.21 19.99
C ASP A 87 16.90 22.41 19.19
N ASP A 88 15.78 22.19 18.50
CA ASP A 88 15.03 23.21 17.78
C ASP A 88 14.42 24.14 18.82
N MET A 89 15.13 25.25 19.05
CA MET A 89 14.74 26.30 19.97
C MET A 89 13.49 27.02 19.42
N PHE A 90 12.33 26.39 19.59
CA PHE A 90 11.04 26.99 19.26
C PHE A 90 10.92 28.31 20.00
N THR A 91 10.59 29.38 19.27
CA THR A 91 10.46 30.71 19.84
C THR A 91 8.98 31.10 19.89
N CYS A 92 8.55 31.64 21.03
CA CYS A 92 7.18 32.09 21.18
C CYS A 92 6.86 33.29 20.27
N PRO A 93 5.73 33.30 19.53
CA PRO A 93 5.33 34.43 18.69
C PRO A 93 5.04 35.72 19.48
N ARG A 94 4.62 35.60 20.75
CA ARG A 94 4.20 36.74 21.58
C ARG A 94 5.35 37.27 22.44
N CYS A 95 5.96 36.38 23.25
CA CYS A 95 6.99 36.74 24.24
C CYS A 95 8.42 36.72 23.65
N ARG A 96 8.63 36.14 22.45
CA ARG A 96 9.95 35.86 21.83
C ARG A 96 10.96 35.11 22.71
N GLN A 97 10.50 34.47 23.78
CA GLN A 97 11.31 33.60 24.62
C GLN A 97 11.37 32.19 24.04
N PRO A 98 12.44 31.42 24.33
CA PRO A 98 12.50 30.00 24.00
C PRO A 98 11.38 29.24 24.72
N LEU A 99 10.73 28.32 24.00
CA LEU A 99 9.71 27.45 24.57
C LEU A 99 10.35 26.25 25.27
N GLU A 100 9.77 25.85 26.40
CA GLU A 100 10.19 24.69 27.17
C GLU A 100 9.36 23.47 26.80
N LYS A 101 10.00 22.34 26.50
CA LYS A 101 9.31 21.07 26.28
C LYS A 101 8.73 20.55 27.60
N ARG A 102 7.43 20.28 27.62
CA ARG A 102 6.69 19.68 28.74
C ARG A 102 5.89 18.49 28.26
N ALA A 103 5.52 17.59 29.18
CA ALA A 103 4.70 16.43 28.89
C ALA A 103 3.54 16.33 29.90
N ARG A 104 2.35 16.00 29.41
CA ARG A 104 1.14 15.77 30.21
C ARG A 104 0.29 14.71 29.52
N ASP A 105 -0.28 13.77 30.29
CA ASP A 105 -1.18 12.72 29.79
C ASP A 105 -0.61 11.93 28.58
N GLY A 106 0.70 11.66 28.60
CA GLY A 106 1.40 10.94 27.51
C GLY A 106 1.62 11.75 26.23
N ALA A 107 1.34 13.06 26.23
CA ALA A 107 1.56 13.96 25.10
C ALA A 107 2.60 15.04 25.44
N SER A 108 3.54 15.28 24.50
CA SER A 108 4.53 16.35 24.60
C SER A 108 4.05 17.63 23.93
N PHE A 109 4.28 18.77 24.59
CA PHE A 109 3.98 20.12 24.10
C PHE A 109 5.10 21.08 24.48
N PHE A 110 5.12 22.28 23.90
CA PHE A 110 6.10 23.32 24.21
C PHE A 110 5.39 24.53 24.81
N ALA A 111 5.82 25.03 25.97
CA ALA A 111 5.18 26.13 26.69
C ALA A 111 6.11 27.35 26.82
N CYS A 112 5.60 28.58 26.65
CA CYS A 112 6.34 29.82 27.00
C CYS A 112 6.23 30.05 28.51
N PRO A 113 7.34 30.17 29.25
CA PRO A 113 7.31 30.47 30.68
C PRO A 113 6.80 31.90 30.99
N GLY A 114 6.95 32.84 30.05
CA GLY A 114 6.50 34.22 30.24
C GLY A 114 5.00 34.45 30.03
N CYS A 115 4.44 34.04 28.88
CA CYS A 115 3.05 34.30 28.53
C CYS A 115 2.10 33.11 28.72
N GLY A 116 2.61 31.92 29.06
CA GLY A 116 1.80 30.71 29.24
C GLY A 116 1.22 30.11 27.95
N GLY A 117 1.59 30.63 26.77
CA GLY A 117 1.16 30.08 25.48
C GLY A 117 1.82 28.72 25.19
N MET A 118 1.13 27.89 24.41
CA MET A 118 1.53 26.51 24.14
C MET A 118 1.53 26.18 22.65
N ALA A 119 2.60 25.54 22.19
CA ALA A 119 2.67 24.91 20.89
C ALA A 119 2.47 23.40 21.03
N VAL A 120 1.44 22.88 20.38
CA VAL A 120 1.01 21.48 20.48
C VAL A 120 0.95 20.87 19.09
N GLY A 121 1.50 19.66 18.95
CA GLY A 121 1.41 18.90 17.70
C GLY A 121 -0.04 18.54 17.39
N TRP A 122 -0.43 18.63 16.11
CA TRP A 122 -1.79 18.37 15.67
C TRP A 122 -2.29 16.95 15.99
N SER A 123 -1.37 15.98 16.05
CA SER A 123 -1.68 14.61 16.48
C SER A 123 -2.20 14.54 17.92
N VAL A 124 -1.70 15.39 18.81
CA VAL A 124 -2.16 15.49 20.21
C VAL A 124 -3.55 16.11 20.24
N VAL A 125 -3.76 17.21 19.50
CA VAL A 125 -5.08 17.86 19.41
C VAL A 125 -6.15 16.90 18.89
N ARG A 126 -5.86 16.13 17.83
CA ARG A 126 -6.77 15.12 17.27
C ARG A 126 -7.17 14.00 18.23
N ARG A 127 -6.34 13.70 19.24
CA ARG A 127 -6.65 12.69 20.26
C ARG A 127 -7.53 13.25 21.37
N GLN A 128 -7.50 14.57 21.58
CA GLN A 128 -8.20 15.22 22.67
C GLN A 128 -9.49 15.88 22.23
N VAL A 129 -9.75 16.04 20.94
CA VAL A 129 -10.94 16.72 20.41
C VAL A 129 -11.74 15.72 19.56
N PRO A 130 -13.09 15.73 19.61
CA PRO A 130 -13.90 14.88 18.74
C PRO A 130 -13.49 14.98 17.27
N SER A 131 -13.39 13.84 16.59
CA SER A 131 -12.85 13.74 15.23
C SER A 131 -13.55 14.63 14.21
N ALA A 132 -14.87 14.82 14.35
CA ALA A 132 -15.66 15.73 13.51
C ALA A 132 -15.17 17.19 13.63
N VAL A 133 -14.98 17.66 14.87
CA VAL A 133 -14.50 19.02 15.17
C VAL A 133 -13.05 19.19 14.73
N ALA A 134 -12.17 18.23 15.04
CA ALA A 134 -10.78 18.29 14.62
C ALA A 134 -10.64 18.33 13.08
N ASN A 135 -11.44 17.54 12.36
CA ASN A 135 -11.44 17.56 10.90
C ASN A 135 -11.94 18.89 10.34
N ASP A 136 -12.99 19.46 10.93
CA ASP A 136 -13.51 20.75 10.53
C ASP A 136 -12.46 21.87 10.71
N LEU A 137 -11.82 21.95 11.88
CA LEU A 137 -10.72 22.90 12.14
C LEU A 137 -9.58 22.76 11.12
N TRP A 138 -9.20 21.53 10.77
CA TRP A 138 -8.14 21.30 9.79
C TRP A 138 -8.55 21.70 8.37
N GLN A 139 -9.81 21.49 7.99
CA GLN A 139 -10.33 21.90 6.69
C GLN A 139 -10.43 23.42 6.60
N GLN A 140 -10.91 24.08 7.65
CA GLN A 140 -10.91 25.55 7.76
C GLN A 140 -9.49 26.09 7.62
N ALA A 141 -8.52 25.56 8.39
CA ALA A 141 -7.12 26.01 8.33
C ALA A 141 -6.46 25.83 6.95
N ARG A 142 -6.89 24.85 6.17
CA ARG A 142 -6.38 24.62 4.79
C ARG A 142 -7.06 25.52 3.75
N ARG A 143 -8.32 25.87 3.97
CA ARG A 143 -9.10 26.74 3.07
C ARG A 143 -8.80 28.21 3.31
N GLU A 144 -8.42 28.56 4.53
CA GLU A 144 -8.11 29.92 4.92
C GLU A 144 -6.91 30.43 4.12
N SER A 145 -7.21 31.37 3.23
CA SER A 145 -6.20 31.99 2.37
C SER A 145 -5.47 33.12 3.10
N ARG A 146 -6.14 33.74 4.08
CA ARG A 146 -5.60 34.86 4.82
C ARG A 146 -5.06 34.39 6.18
N ARG A 147 -3.74 34.29 6.25
CA ARG A 147 -3.01 33.85 7.46
C ARG A 147 -2.84 35.03 8.42
N GLU A 148 -3.94 35.39 9.07
CA GLU A 148 -4.00 36.46 10.09
C GLU A 148 -3.59 35.99 11.50
N GLY A 149 -3.35 34.69 11.66
CA GLY A 149 -2.96 34.09 12.94
C GLY A 149 -1.51 34.34 13.34
N ALA A 150 -1.14 33.85 14.53
CA ALA A 150 0.20 34.00 15.09
C ALA A 150 1.31 33.42 14.19
N THR A 151 2.55 33.88 14.38
CA THR A 151 3.71 33.33 13.66
C THR A 151 4.06 31.93 14.19
N CYS A 152 4.13 30.94 13.31
CA CYS A 152 4.43 29.57 13.68
C CYS A 152 5.84 29.45 14.31
N PRO A 153 5.98 28.91 15.54
CA PRO A 153 7.28 28.71 16.20
C PRO A 153 8.27 27.85 15.39
N ALA A 154 7.75 26.94 14.55
CA ALA A 154 8.55 26.00 13.78
C ALA A 154 9.05 26.57 12.44
N CYS A 155 8.14 27.04 11.58
CA CYS A 155 8.49 27.51 10.22
C CYS A 155 8.49 29.03 10.06
N ARG A 156 8.14 29.79 11.10
CA ARG A 156 8.04 31.26 11.10
C ARG A 156 7.07 31.85 10.08
N ARG A 157 6.14 31.06 9.53
CA ARG A 157 5.03 31.52 8.68
C ARG A 157 3.82 31.86 9.55
N ASN A 158 3.01 32.83 9.13
CA ASN A 158 1.74 33.10 9.81
C ASN A 158 0.83 31.86 9.75
N MET A 159 0.11 31.63 10.84
CA MET A 159 -0.83 30.53 11.02
C MET A 159 -2.22 30.93 10.51
N ALA A 160 -3.05 29.93 10.21
CA ALA A 160 -4.45 30.14 9.91
C ALA A 160 -5.21 30.29 11.23
N LEU A 161 -5.99 31.35 11.36
CA LEU A 161 -6.87 31.58 12.50
C LEU A 161 -8.21 30.90 12.19
N VAL A 162 -8.59 29.88 12.96
CA VAL A 162 -9.84 29.15 12.76
C VAL A 162 -10.75 29.30 13.97
N GLY A 163 -12.06 29.39 13.74
CA GLY A 163 -13.04 29.49 14.81
C GLY A 163 -13.54 28.11 15.26
N ILE A 164 -13.61 27.90 16.57
CA ILE A 164 -14.36 26.80 17.18
C ILE A 164 -15.51 27.36 18.02
N THR A 165 -16.68 26.72 17.92
CA THR A 165 -17.79 26.95 18.86
C THR A 165 -17.57 26.06 20.07
N ALA A 166 -17.08 26.64 21.17
CA ALA A 166 -16.93 25.98 22.46
C ALA A 166 -18.21 26.17 23.30
N ALA A 167 -18.31 25.42 24.41
CA ALA A 167 -19.48 25.48 25.31
C ALA A 167 -19.68 26.88 25.95
N THR A 168 -18.61 27.66 26.07
CA THR A 168 -18.58 28.98 26.72
C THR A 168 -18.46 30.14 25.73
N GLY A 169 -18.43 29.89 24.41
CA GLY A 169 -18.35 30.93 23.39
C GLY A 169 -17.59 30.52 22.12
N HIS A 170 -17.29 31.50 21.27
CA HIS A 170 -16.42 31.31 20.10
C HIS A 170 -14.95 31.51 20.51
N VAL A 171 -14.13 30.49 20.33
CA VAL A 171 -12.68 30.55 20.55
C VAL A 171 -12.00 30.50 19.19
N PHE A 172 -10.95 31.29 19.00
CA PHE A 172 -10.14 31.22 17.79
C PHE A 172 -8.87 30.44 18.09
N LEU A 173 -8.44 29.61 17.14
CA LEU A 173 -7.26 28.78 17.27
C LEU A 173 -6.31 29.03 16.11
N ASP A 174 -5.03 29.14 16.40
CA ASP A 174 -3.98 29.28 15.40
C ASP A 174 -3.48 27.89 14.96
N LEU A 175 -3.60 27.55 13.68
CA LEU A 175 -3.06 26.31 13.10
C LEU A 175 -2.09 26.55 11.94
N CYS A 176 -0.98 25.83 11.96
CA CYS A 176 -0.04 25.78 10.85
C CYS A 176 -0.28 24.53 10.00
N PRO A 177 -0.89 24.64 8.80
CA PRO A 177 -1.11 23.50 7.92
C PRO A 177 0.20 22.94 7.32
N THR A 178 1.30 23.69 7.37
CA THR A 178 2.62 23.23 6.91
C THR A 178 3.32 22.36 7.95
N CYS A 179 3.33 22.78 9.22
CA CYS A 179 4.09 22.10 10.29
C CYS A 179 3.24 21.16 11.14
N TYR A 180 1.92 21.09 10.90
CA TYR A 180 0.99 20.32 11.73
C TYR A 180 1.08 20.70 13.21
N LEU A 181 1.17 22.02 13.47
CA LEU A 181 1.32 22.59 14.80
C LEU A 181 0.15 23.52 15.08
N ALA A 182 -0.44 23.42 16.26
CA ALA A 182 -1.44 24.34 16.77
C ALA A 182 -0.82 25.20 17.88
N TRP A 183 -1.14 26.49 17.89
CA TRP A 183 -0.74 27.43 18.92
C TRP A 183 -1.97 27.80 19.76
N PHE A 184 -1.82 27.71 21.07
CA PHE A 184 -2.85 28.03 22.06
C PHE A 184 -2.33 29.16 22.93
N ASP A 185 -3.08 30.25 23.05
CA ASP A 185 -2.80 31.27 24.05
C ASP A 185 -3.18 30.79 25.45
N ALA A 186 -2.76 31.55 26.47
CA ALA A 186 -3.04 31.21 27.86
C ALA A 186 -4.55 31.04 28.08
N ALA A 187 -4.94 29.93 28.71
CA ALA A 187 -6.32 29.49 28.97
C ALA A 187 -7.12 28.96 27.77
N GLU A 188 -6.68 29.12 26.51
CA GLU A 188 -7.45 28.61 25.35
C GLU A 188 -7.53 27.08 25.34
N TRP A 189 -6.47 26.41 25.78
CA TRP A 189 -6.40 24.95 25.85
C TRP A 189 -7.49 24.32 26.73
N ASP A 190 -7.85 25.00 27.83
CA ASP A 190 -8.86 24.49 28.75
C ASP A 190 -10.29 24.73 28.22
N LEU A 191 -10.46 25.63 27.24
CA LEU A 191 -11.73 25.92 26.57
C LEU A 191 -12.02 24.96 25.39
N VAL A 192 -11.01 24.24 24.92
CA VAL A 192 -11.17 23.28 23.82
C VAL A 192 -12.10 22.14 24.27
N PRO A 193 -13.13 21.78 23.49
CA PRO A 193 -13.98 20.63 23.78
C PRO A 193 -13.15 19.35 23.86
N LYS A 194 -13.03 18.80 25.07
CA LYS A 194 -12.32 17.54 25.29
C LYS A 194 -13.21 16.39 24.85
N GLN A 195 -12.65 15.48 24.07
CA GLN A 195 -13.28 14.22 23.73
C GLN A 195 -13.52 13.49 25.04
N PRO A 196 -14.76 13.03 25.31
CA PRO A 196 -15.00 12.16 26.45
C PRO A 196 -14.04 10.99 26.32
N ALA A 197 -13.38 10.62 27.42
CA ALA A 197 -12.51 9.45 27.44
C ALA A 197 -13.28 8.31 26.74
N LYS A 198 -12.67 7.70 25.72
CA LYS A 198 -13.27 6.55 25.03
C LYS A 198 -13.73 5.61 26.16
N PRO A 199 -15.04 5.28 26.25
CA PRO A 199 -15.50 4.33 27.27
C PRO A 199 -14.55 3.15 27.20
N GLU A 200 -13.88 2.90 28.32
CA GLU A 200 -12.96 1.78 28.46
C GLU A 200 -13.66 0.58 27.85
N GLU A 201 -13.05 0.04 26.81
CA GLU A 201 -13.69 -0.85 25.84
C GLU A 201 -14.40 -1.94 26.61
N SER A 202 -15.72 -1.80 26.76
CA SER A 202 -16.48 -2.65 27.65
C SER A 202 -16.17 -4.07 27.24
N GLU A 203 -15.63 -4.88 28.16
CA GLU A 203 -15.27 -6.25 27.87
C GLU A 203 -16.45 -6.89 27.15
N LEU A 204 -16.28 -7.09 25.84
CA LEU A 204 -17.36 -7.53 24.97
C LEU A 204 -17.97 -8.76 25.64
N SER A 205 -19.29 -8.77 25.77
CA SER A 205 -19.97 -9.90 26.39
C SER A 205 -19.49 -11.19 25.72
N PRO A 206 -19.43 -12.31 26.45
CA PRO A 206 -18.96 -13.58 25.87
C PRO A 206 -19.63 -13.91 24.52
N GLN A 207 -20.92 -13.58 24.40
CA GLN A 207 -21.71 -13.73 23.17
C GLN A 207 -21.26 -12.80 22.03
N ALA A 208 -20.92 -11.54 22.32
CA ALA A 208 -20.42 -10.61 21.31
C ALA A 208 -19.03 -11.04 20.79
N ARG A 209 -18.18 -11.60 21.65
CA ARG A 209 -16.87 -12.15 21.25
C ARG A 209 -17.01 -13.36 20.36
N GLU A 210 -17.95 -14.25 20.68
CA GLU A 210 -18.25 -15.41 19.84
C GLU A 210 -18.77 -14.99 18.46
N ALA A 211 -19.69 -14.02 18.41
CA ALA A 211 -20.21 -13.50 17.14
C ALA A 211 -19.11 -12.88 16.26
N VAL A 212 -18.17 -12.14 16.85
CA VAL A 212 -17.01 -11.58 16.14
C VAL A 212 -16.06 -12.67 15.67
N ALA A 213 -15.81 -13.70 16.48
CA ALA A 213 -14.98 -14.84 16.11
C ALA A 213 -15.60 -15.63 14.94
N ILE A 214 -16.90 -15.88 14.98
CA ILE A 214 -17.65 -16.52 13.88
C ILE A 214 -17.55 -15.67 12.61
N ALA A 215 -17.78 -14.36 12.71
CA ALA A 215 -17.71 -13.46 11.56
C ALA A 215 -16.34 -13.45 10.88
N GLU A 216 -15.24 -13.46 11.65
CA GLU A 216 -13.89 -13.50 11.07
C GLU A 216 -13.58 -14.87 10.45
N VAL A 217 -14.01 -15.98 11.07
CA VAL A 217 -13.86 -17.32 10.46
C VAL A 217 -14.62 -17.40 9.15
N THR A 218 -15.85 -16.91 9.08
CA THR A 218 -16.63 -16.84 7.84
C THR A 218 -15.90 -16.00 6.78
N ARG A 219 -15.36 -14.84 7.16
CA ARG A 219 -14.61 -13.97 6.24
C ARG A 219 -13.35 -14.64 5.68
N LEU A 220 -12.66 -15.44 6.49
CA LEU A 220 -11.50 -16.21 6.06
C LEU A 220 -11.90 -17.33 5.10
N GLN A 221 -13.00 -18.04 5.39
CA GLN A 221 -13.53 -19.08 4.51
C GLN A 221 -13.93 -18.52 3.14
N GLU A 222 -14.64 -17.39 3.11
CA GLU A 222 -15.00 -16.72 1.85
C GLU A 222 -13.76 -16.31 1.04
N ARG A 223 -12.69 -15.86 1.72
CA ARG A 223 -11.44 -15.49 1.05
C ARG A 223 -10.72 -16.71 0.46
N ASP A 224 -10.73 -17.84 1.17
CA ASP A 224 -10.11 -19.07 0.71
C ASP A 224 -10.91 -19.69 -0.46
N GLU A 225 -12.25 -19.61 -0.44
CA GLU A 225 -13.09 -20.03 -1.57
C GLU A 225 -12.85 -19.21 -2.85
N LEU A 226 -12.51 -17.94 -2.70
CA LEU A 226 -12.21 -17.03 -3.82
C LEU A 226 -10.72 -17.03 -4.22
N ALA A 227 -9.87 -17.76 -3.49
CA ALA A 227 -8.45 -17.82 -3.78
C ALA A 227 -8.21 -18.52 -5.13
N PRO A 228 -7.28 -18.03 -5.96
CA PRO A 228 -6.93 -18.69 -7.22
C PRO A 228 -6.37 -20.09 -6.94
N ASP A 229 -6.70 -21.04 -7.80
CA ASP A 229 -6.15 -22.40 -7.74
C ASP A 229 -4.62 -22.34 -7.84
N VAL A 230 -3.95 -22.89 -6.82
CA VAL A 230 -2.49 -22.96 -6.74
C VAL A 230 -2.04 -24.32 -7.27
N PRO A 231 -0.97 -24.40 -8.09
CA PRO A 231 -0.50 -25.68 -8.59
C PRO A 231 -0.09 -26.65 -7.47
N ASP A 232 -0.73 -27.83 -7.45
CA ASP A 232 -0.52 -28.89 -6.47
C ASP A 232 0.80 -29.66 -6.69
N GLN A 233 1.31 -29.66 -7.93
CA GLN A 233 2.49 -30.44 -8.31
C GLN A 233 3.68 -29.54 -8.65
N PRO A 234 4.91 -29.85 -8.16
CA PRO A 234 6.08 -28.99 -8.36
C PRO A 234 6.41 -28.63 -9.81
N TRP A 235 6.19 -29.53 -10.78
CA TRP A 235 6.48 -29.24 -12.19
C TRP A 235 5.53 -28.21 -12.81
N GLN A 236 4.31 -28.05 -12.26
CA GLN A 236 3.32 -27.08 -12.74
C GLN A 236 3.73 -25.63 -12.45
N TRP A 237 4.71 -25.41 -11.58
CA TRP A 237 5.29 -24.09 -11.32
C TRP A 237 6.24 -23.63 -12.42
N ILE A 238 6.80 -24.54 -13.22
CA ILE A 238 7.80 -24.22 -14.24
C ILE A 238 7.28 -23.19 -15.26
N PRO A 239 6.09 -23.33 -15.87
CA PRO A 239 5.63 -22.32 -16.82
C PRO A 239 5.25 -21.00 -16.12
N GLY A 240 4.80 -21.04 -14.86
CA GLY A 240 4.56 -19.85 -14.05
C GLY A 240 5.83 -19.03 -13.80
N VAL A 241 6.97 -19.70 -13.58
CA VAL A 241 8.30 -19.05 -13.48
C VAL A 241 8.71 -18.41 -14.82
N LEU A 242 8.25 -18.95 -15.94
CA LEU A 242 8.51 -18.43 -17.28
C LEU A 242 7.47 -17.38 -17.73
N GLU A 243 6.61 -16.91 -16.82
CA GLU A 243 5.51 -15.98 -17.10
C GLU A 243 4.54 -16.46 -18.19
N LEU A 244 4.46 -17.77 -18.40
CA LEU A 244 3.50 -18.36 -19.34
C LEU A 244 2.14 -18.53 -18.64
N PRO A 245 1.02 -18.19 -19.33
CA PRO A 245 -0.31 -18.44 -18.78
C PRO A 245 -0.55 -19.95 -18.66
N VAL A 246 -0.87 -20.44 -17.46
CA VAL A 246 -1.16 -21.86 -17.19
C VAL A 246 -2.62 -22.01 -16.80
N GLU A 247 -3.33 -22.90 -17.50
CA GLU A 247 -4.65 -23.35 -17.10
C GLU A 247 -4.52 -24.60 -16.21
N PHE A 248 -5.00 -24.53 -14.97
CA PHE A 248 -5.05 -25.69 -14.08
C PHE A 248 -6.36 -26.45 -14.29
N GLY A 249 -6.29 -27.79 -14.33
CA GLY A 249 -7.50 -28.63 -14.36
C GLY A 249 -8.27 -28.70 -15.69
N GLY A 250 -7.61 -28.39 -16.82
CA GLY A 250 -8.20 -28.56 -18.15
C GLY A 250 -8.63 -30.01 -18.45
N PRO A 251 -9.60 -30.22 -19.36
CA PRO A 251 -10.05 -31.57 -19.72
C PRO A 251 -8.87 -32.43 -20.19
N SER A 252 -8.81 -33.68 -19.73
CA SER A 252 -7.79 -34.62 -20.16
C SER A 252 -7.81 -34.76 -21.69
N LEU A 253 -6.61 -34.85 -22.29
CA LEU A 253 -6.46 -35.02 -23.73
C LEU A 253 -7.27 -36.24 -24.18
N ARG A 254 -8.31 -36.00 -24.99
CA ARG A 254 -9.21 -37.06 -25.49
C ARG A 254 -8.51 -38.05 -26.43
N CYS A 255 -7.48 -37.60 -27.12
CA CYS A 255 -6.70 -38.43 -28.02
C CYS A 255 -5.21 -38.13 -27.86
N TRP A 256 -4.40 -39.15 -28.11
CA TRP A 256 -2.96 -39.00 -28.15
C TRP A 256 -2.56 -38.17 -29.37
N PRO A 257 -1.75 -37.11 -29.22
CA PRO A 257 -1.48 -36.16 -30.30
C PRO A 257 -0.40 -36.71 -31.26
N TRP A 258 -0.70 -37.80 -31.94
CA TRP A 258 0.22 -38.53 -32.83
C TRP A 258 0.92 -37.62 -33.85
N LEU A 259 0.20 -36.66 -34.44
CA LEU A 259 0.80 -35.72 -35.40
C LEU A 259 1.96 -34.92 -34.79
N THR A 260 1.79 -34.45 -33.54
CA THR A 260 2.85 -33.71 -32.84
C THR A 260 4.05 -34.61 -32.53
N TRP A 261 3.81 -35.84 -32.10
CA TRP A 261 4.88 -36.81 -31.83
C TRP A 261 5.61 -37.25 -33.09
N VAL A 262 4.89 -37.45 -34.19
CA VAL A 262 5.48 -37.77 -35.50
C VAL A 262 6.32 -36.60 -36.01
N LEU A 263 5.83 -35.36 -35.90
CA LEU A 263 6.59 -34.17 -36.26
C LEU A 263 7.86 -34.03 -35.42
N VAL A 264 7.75 -34.21 -34.10
CA VAL A 264 8.91 -34.19 -33.19
C VAL A 264 9.93 -35.26 -33.59
N ALA A 265 9.47 -36.50 -33.82
CA ALA A 265 10.35 -37.59 -34.26
C ALA A 265 11.02 -37.27 -35.59
N LEU A 266 10.29 -36.72 -36.57
CA LEU A 266 10.82 -36.32 -37.86
C LEU A 266 11.88 -35.22 -37.72
N CYS A 267 11.61 -34.17 -36.92
CA CYS A 267 12.58 -33.12 -36.63
C CYS A 267 13.86 -33.69 -35.98
N CYS A 268 13.73 -34.60 -35.02
CA CYS A 268 14.87 -35.27 -34.39
C CYS A 268 15.68 -36.11 -35.39
N VAL A 269 15.01 -36.82 -36.30
CA VAL A 269 15.68 -37.63 -37.35
C VAL A 269 16.42 -36.73 -38.33
N ILE A 270 15.78 -35.67 -38.84
CA ILE A 270 16.41 -34.71 -39.75
C ILE A 270 17.62 -34.06 -39.07
N TYR A 271 17.49 -33.66 -37.81
CA TYR A 271 18.62 -33.12 -37.04
C TYR A 271 19.75 -34.12 -36.93
N ALA A 272 19.48 -35.37 -36.53
CA ALA A 272 20.52 -36.40 -36.41
C ALA A 272 21.27 -36.67 -37.74
N LEU A 273 20.56 -36.62 -38.88
CA LEU A 273 21.15 -36.81 -40.21
C LEU A 273 21.97 -35.61 -40.68
N THR A 274 21.55 -34.39 -40.33
CA THR A 274 22.18 -33.14 -40.80
C THR A 274 23.23 -32.57 -39.84
N PHE A 275 23.26 -33.03 -38.59
CA PHE A 275 24.09 -32.47 -37.52
C PHE A 275 25.60 -32.50 -37.80
N ARG A 276 26.09 -33.45 -38.61
CA ARG A 276 27.52 -33.55 -38.93
C ARG A 276 27.99 -32.49 -39.93
N ASP A 277 27.11 -32.06 -40.84
CA ASP A 277 27.45 -31.18 -41.98
C ASP A 277 26.57 -29.92 -42.00
N ILE A 278 26.29 -29.36 -40.83
CA ILE A 278 25.45 -28.16 -40.66
C ILE A 278 25.87 -27.00 -41.58
N PRO A 279 27.17 -26.66 -41.77
CA PRO A 279 27.56 -25.54 -42.62
C PRO A 279 27.10 -25.68 -44.07
N THR A 280 27.15 -26.89 -44.62
CA THR A 280 26.74 -27.19 -46.00
C THR A 280 25.22 -27.03 -46.15
N TYR A 281 24.45 -27.67 -45.26
CA TYR A 281 23.00 -27.58 -45.30
C TYR A 281 22.47 -26.18 -44.95
N ALA A 282 23.16 -25.42 -44.10
CA ALA A 282 22.81 -24.02 -43.82
C ALA A 282 23.03 -23.10 -45.03
N GLN A 283 23.99 -23.39 -45.90
CA GLN A 283 24.20 -22.63 -47.15
C GLN A 283 23.21 -23.02 -48.24
N GLU A 284 22.76 -24.28 -48.27
CA GLU A 284 21.81 -24.77 -49.26
C GLU A 284 20.35 -24.48 -48.90
N LEU A 285 19.96 -24.71 -47.64
CA LEU A 285 18.59 -24.64 -47.15
C LEU A 285 18.33 -23.46 -46.19
N GLY A 286 19.37 -22.70 -45.83
CA GLY A 286 19.21 -21.51 -44.99
C GLY A 286 18.42 -20.42 -45.69
N PHE A 287 17.67 -19.64 -44.91
CA PHE A 287 16.92 -18.50 -45.44
C PHE A 287 17.86 -17.36 -45.81
N ILE A 288 18.09 -17.17 -47.10
CA ILE A 288 18.88 -16.05 -47.65
C ILE A 288 17.90 -15.01 -48.21
N PRO A 289 17.76 -13.81 -47.60
CA PRO A 289 16.75 -12.83 -48.01
C PRO A 289 16.83 -12.39 -49.48
N ARG A 290 18.02 -12.48 -50.09
CA ARG A 290 18.25 -12.16 -51.51
C ARG A 290 17.66 -13.20 -52.47
N GLU A 291 17.44 -14.41 -51.99
CA GLU A 291 17.00 -15.58 -52.76
C GLU A 291 15.75 -16.21 -52.12
N ALA A 292 14.78 -15.39 -51.73
CA ALA A 292 13.63 -15.81 -50.93
C ALA A 292 12.75 -16.92 -51.58
N PHE A 293 12.85 -17.12 -52.89
CA PHE A 293 12.08 -18.13 -53.64
C PHE A 293 12.93 -19.33 -54.09
N ARG A 294 14.13 -19.52 -53.51
CA ARG A 294 15.01 -20.65 -53.83
C ARG A 294 14.29 -21.98 -53.51
N TYR A 295 14.38 -22.95 -54.42
CA TYR A 295 13.68 -24.25 -54.34
C TYR A 295 12.15 -24.19 -54.23
N GLY A 296 11.53 -23.08 -54.62
CA GLY A 296 10.08 -22.98 -54.79
C GLY A 296 9.35 -22.07 -53.82
N GLY A 297 10.01 -21.60 -52.75
CA GLY A 297 9.38 -20.77 -51.71
C GLY A 297 8.45 -21.55 -50.79
#